data_AF-A0A7X0FM18-F1
#
_entry.id   AF-A0A7X0FM18-F1
#
_cell.length_a   1.000
_cell.length_b   1.000
_cell.length_c   1.000
_cell.angle_alpha   90.00
_cell.angle_beta   90.00
_cell.angle_gamma   90.00
#
_symmetry.space_group_name_H-M   'P 1'
#
loop_
_entity.id
_entity.type
_entity.pdbx_description
1 polymer ?
#
loop_
_entity_poly.entity_id
_entity_poly.type
_entity_poly.pdbx_seq_one_letter_code
_entity_poly.pdbx_strand_id
1 'polypeptide(L)' 'MWMVDEVPARMFYAGRRWRVTDMPTRLRGSIWEASVGSGGLYGWRFQATDAEGESFVFDVYKTEEDWHVHRAYP' A
#
# COMPACT_ATOMS: atom_id res chain seq x y z
N MET A 1 2.58 -3.42 7.75
CA MET A 1 1.22 -2.94 7.37
C MET A 1 0.18 -3.72 8.16
N TRP A 2 -1.01 -3.15 8.41
CA TRP A 2 -2.11 -3.84 9.08
C TRP A 2 -3.26 -4.12 8.13
N MET A 3 -3.73 -5.36 8.11
CA MET A 3 -4.77 -5.86 7.21
C MET A 3 -6.03 -6.23 8.02
N VAL A 4 -7.20 -6.07 7.41
CA VAL A 4 -8.49 -6.61 7.89
C VAL A 4 -9.11 -7.33 6.69
N ASP A 5 -9.49 -8.60 6.85
CA ASP A 5 -10.06 -9.42 5.77
C ASP A 5 -9.21 -9.39 4.49
N GLU A 6 -7.88 -9.47 4.65
CA GLU A 6 -6.90 -9.40 3.56
C GLU A 6 -6.86 -8.06 2.78
N VAL A 7 -7.47 -7.01 3.31
CA VAL A 7 -7.50 -5.65 2.76
C VAL A 7 -6.71 -4.68 3.66
N PRO A 8 -5.90 -3.75 3.11
CA PRO A 8 -5.19 -2.76 3.90
C PRO A 8 -6.14 -1.91 4.73
N ALA A 9 -5.84 -1.77 6.03
CA ALA A 9 -6.64 -0.94 6.94
C ALA A 9 -5.81 0.18 7.59
N ARG A 10 -4.53 -0.09 7.90
CA ARG A 10 -3.62 0.87 8.52
C ARG A 10 -2.18 0.62 8.09
N MET A 11 -1.35 1.66 8.11
CA MET A 11 0.08 1.51 7.90
C MET A 11 0.90 2.52 8.71
N PHE A 12 2.20 2.26 8.78
CA PHE A 12 3.18 3.21 9.30
C PHE A 12 4.11 3.59 8.15
N TYR A 13 4.24 4.88 7.88
CA TYR A 13 5.07 5.39 6.79
C TYR A 13 5.60 6.78 7.15
N ALA A 14 6.89 7.01 6.88
CA ALA A 14 7.58 8.26 7.17
C ALA A 14 7.40 8.75 8.64
N GLY A 15 7.44 7.83 9.61
CA GLY A 15 7.28 8.16 11.02
C GLY A 15 5.83 8.40 11.47
N ARG A 16 4.85 8.31 10.57
CA ARG A 16 3.45 8.63 10.81
C ARG A 16 2.57 7.38 10.70
N ARG A 17 1.46 7.39 11.44
CA ARG A 17 0.40 6.37 11.33
C ARG A 17 -0.64 6.88 10.34
N TRP A 18 -0.98 6.03 9.38
CA TRP A 18 -1.94 6.31 8.33
C TRP A 18 -3.11 5.32 8.44
N ARG A 19 -4.33 5.85 8.40
CA ARG A 19 -5.56 5.05 8.37
C ARG A 19 -6.12 5.06 6.96
N VAL A 20 -6.40 3.89 6.39
CA VAL A 20 -7.06 3.79 5.10
C VAL A 20 -8.46 4.41 5.19
N THR A 21 -8.78 5.32 4.28
CA THR A 21 -10.04 6.07 4.27
C THR A 21 -10.91 5.80 3.03
N ASP A 22 -10.40 5.10 2.02
CA ASP A 22 -11.17 4.66 0.85
C ASP A 22 -11.38 3.13 0.82
N MET A 23 -11.88 2.63 -0.32
CA MET A 23 -11.84 1.21 -0.66
C MET A 23 -10.55 0.86 -1.42
N PRO A 24 -9.63 0.07 -0.84
CA PRO A 24 -8.39 -0.30 -1.51
C PRO A 24 -8.62 -1.05 -2.82
N THR A 25 -7.83 -0.70 -3.82
CA THR A 25 -7.84 -1.33 -5.15
C THR A 25 -6.65 -2.26 -5.29
N ARG A 26 -6.91 -3.53 -5.60
CA ARG A 26 -5.85 -4.53 -5.78
C ARG A 26 -5.16 -4.32 -7.12
N LEU A 27 -3.83 -4.24 -7.11
CA LEU A 27 -3.01 -4.12 -8.30
C LEU A 27 -2.51 -5.51 -8.69
N ARG A 28 -2.83 -5.96 -9.91
CA ARG A 28 -2.38 -7.26 -10.45
C ARG A 28 -1.32 -7.05 -11.52
N GLY A 29 -0.19 -7.76 -11.39
CA GLY A 29 0.68 -8.32 -12.44
C GLY A 29 1.30 -7.42 -13.52
N SER A 30 0.54 -6.54 -14.17
CA SER A 30 0.96 -5.84 -15.39
C SER A 30 1.34 -4.37 -15.18
N ILE A 31 0.99 -3.77 -14.05
CA ILE A 31 1.34 -2.35 -13.74
C ILE A 31 2.74 -2.26 -13.09
N TRP A 32 3.30 -3.40 -12.70
CA TRP A 32 4.56 -3.52 -11.97
C TRP A 32 5.56 -4.33 -12.79
N GLU A 33 5.98 -3.80 -13.94
CA GLU A 33 7.16 -4.31 -14.65
C GLU A 33 8.43 -3.93 -13.86
N ALA A 34 8.59 -4.54 -12.69
CA ALA A 34 9.86 -4.57 -11.98
C ALA A 34 10.22 -6.05 -11.82
N SER A 35 11.11 -6.50 -12.71
CA SER A 35 11.74 -7.80 -12.66
C SER A 35 12.33 -8.10 -11.28
N VAL A 36 11.93 -9.23 -10.68
CA VAL A 36 12.77 -10.32 -10.14
C VAL A 36 11.94 -11.11 -9.11
N GLY A 37 11.79 -12.41 -9.34
CA GLY A 37 11.23 -13.36 -8.38
C GLY A 37 9.92 -14.02 -8.84
N SER A 38 9.92 -15.34 -8.93
CA SER A 38 8.86 -16.21 -9.47
C SER A 38 7.60 -16.30 -8.59
N GLY A 39 7.02 -15.16 -8.24
CA GLY A 39 5.74 -15.03 -7.52
C GLY A 39 5.20 -13.62 -7.75
N GLY A 40 4.12 -13.51 -8.54
CA GLY A 40 3.62 -12.22 -9.03
C GLY A 40 3.48 -11.16 -7.94
N LEU A 41 3.97 -9.95 -8.21
CA LEU A 41 3.84 -8.82 -7.29
C LEU A 41 2.35 -8.54 -7.02
N TYR A 42 1.94 -8.73 -5.76
CA TYR A 42 0.63 -8.31 -5.27
C TYR A 42 0.77 -6.93 -4.65
N GLY A 43 0.01 -5.97 -5.18
CA GLY A 43 0.01 -4.60 -4.68
C GLY A 43 -1.38 -4.08 -4.34
N TRP A 44 -1.40 -2.95 -3.65
CA TRP A 44 -2.62 -2.19 -3.38
C TRP A 44 -2.40 -0.72 -3.69
N ARG A 45 -3.46 -0.08 -4.16
CA ARG A 45 -3.63 1.36 -4.15
C ARG A 45 -4.72 1.72 -3.16
N PHE A 46 -4.48 2.71 -2.30
CA PHE A 46 -5.50 3.23 -1.39
C PHE A 46 -5.16 4.64 -0.93
N GLN A 47 -6.19 5.42 -0.61
CA GLN A 47 -6.06 6.64 0.14
C GLN A 47 -5.94 6.33 1.64
N ALA A 48 -5.02 7.00 2.33
CA ALA A 48 -4.95 6.99 3.77
C ALA A 48 -4.76 8.40 4.34
N THR A 49 -5.32 8.62 5.52
CA THR A 49 -5.31 9.88 6.23
C THR A 49 -4.57 9.72 7.56
N ASP A 50 -3.71 10.67 7.91
CA ASP A 50 -2.97 10.66 9.17
C ASP A 50 -3.79 11.31 10.33
N ALA A 51 -3.15 11.47 11.49
CA ALA A 51 -3.79 12.08 12.66
C ALA A 51 -3.96 13.61 12.55
N GLU A 52 -3.21 14.26 11.67
CA GLU A 52 -3.29 15.71 11.40
C GLU A 52 -4.32 16.02 10.30
N GLY A 53 -4.89 14.99 9.66
CA GLY A 53 -5.87 15.11 8.59
C GLY A 53 -5.26 15.14 7.19
N GLU A 54 -3.94 14.96 7.07
CA GLU A 54 -3.25 14.89 5.79
C GLU A 54 -3.61 13.59 5.08
N SER A 55 -4.03 13.69 3.81
CA SER A 55 -4.50 12.54 3.03
C SER A 55 -3.62 12.32 1.81
N PHE A 56 -3.12 11.11 1.65
CA PHE A 56 -2.24 10.69 0.57
C PHE A 56 -2.78 9.43 -0.06
N VAL A 57 -2.53 9.24 -1.35
CA VAL A 57 -2.70 7.96 -2.02
C VAL A 57 -1.39 7.21 -2.02
N PHE A 58 -1.44 5.95 -1.62
CA PHE A 58 -0.31 5.05 -1.53
C PHE A 58 -0.43 3.94 -2.56
N ASP A 59 0.65 3.71 -3.31
CA ASP A 59 0.88 2.46 -4.01
C ASP A 59 1.84 1.62 -3.19
N VAL A 60 1.38 0.44 -2.76
CA VAL A 60 2.20 -0.53 -2.01
C VAL A 60 2.31 -1.85 -2.75
N TYR A 61 3.42 -2.54 -2.55
CA TYR A 61 3.64 -3.90 -3.06
C TYR A 61 4.19 -4.80 -1.95
N LYS A 62 3.89 -6.09 -2.04
CA LYS A 62 4.40 -7.10 -1.11
C LYS A 62 5.66 -7.75 -1.69
N THR A 63 6.74 -7.77 -0.91
CA THR A 63 7.95 -8.58 -1.17
C THR A 63 7.83 -9.93 -0.45
N GLU A 64 8.87 -10.76 -0.49
CA GLU A 64 8.88 -12.04 0.25
C GLU A 64 8.73 -11.83 1.77
N GLU A 65 9.21 -10.70 2.28
CA GLU A 65 9.30 -10.41 3.71
C GLU A 65 8.19 -9.47 4.18
N ASP A 66 7.93 -8.37 3.45
CA ASP A 66 7.14 -7.26 3.98
C ASP A 66 6.39 -6.43 2.91
N TRP A 67 5.62 -5.44 3.37
CA TRP A 67 4.97 -4.46 2.50
C TRP A 67 5.82 -3.20 2.33
N HIS A 68 6.01 -2.79 1.08
CA HIS A 68 6.80 -1.62 0.72
C HIS A 68 5.95 -0.57 0.01
N VAL A 69 6.23 0.70 0.27
CA VAL A 69 5.65 1.83 -0.46
C VAL A 69 6.45 2.07 -1.74
N HIS A 70 5.78 2.05 -2.88
CA HIS A 70 6.35 2.45 -4.16
C HIS A 70 6.17 3.93 -4.43
N ARG A 71 4.95 4.45 -4.19
CA ARG A 71 4.60 5.85 -4.38
C ARG A 71 3.68 6.31 -3.26
N ALA A 72 3.88 7.55 -2.84
CA ALA A 72 2.99 8.29 -1.97
C ALA A 72 2.81 9.66 -2.63
N TYR A 73 1.57 10.05 -2.91
CA TYR A 73 1.27 11.34 -3.51
C TYR A 73 0.08 11.99 -2.82
N PRO A 74 0.12 13.33 -2.64
CA PRO A 74 -0.94 14.10 -2.00
C PRO A 74 -2.22 14.15 -2.87
#